data_AF-A0A356MSW8-F1
#
_entry.id   AF-A0A356MSW8-F1
#
_cell.length_a   1.000
_cell.length_b   1.000
_cell.length_c   1.000
_cell.angle_alpha   90.00
_cell.angle_beta   90.00
_cell.angle_gamma   90.00
#
_symmetry.space_group_name_H-M   'P 1'
#
loop_
_entity.id
_entity.type
_entity.pdbx_description
1 polymer ?
#
loop_
_entity_poly.entity_id
_entity_poly.type
_entity_poly.pdbx_seq_one_letter_code
_entity_poly.pdbx_strand_id
1 'polypeptide(L)'
;MQRVSILNQFILTLCMYGIFSTPAESQCTSDDYNLLCDEGESINGVVFDCGFSCFLSNDVTSCFEDCIQVGLPTMSSSCVTCFAEQSTCVTNSCFFACAFGTESDCEACVQANCQEGFEICAGIVDADADGESNVCDCDDSDATSYPGAPGTAQGVDNNCDGFINDNESLLEDGCQLDINGDSTITIADLLILLSEFGCLESCAADVNGDDQVGVSDVLELLSGFGEPC
;
A
#
# COMPACT_ATOMS: atom_id res chain seq x y z
N MET A 1 71.25 29.03 14.28
CA MET A 1 70.74 30.30 13.72
C MET A 1 69.93 29.93 12.46
N GLN A 2 68.62 29.70 12.62
CA GLN A 2 67.50 30.55 12.10
C GLN A 2 67.34 30.42 10.57
N ARG A 3 66.21 30.05 9.93
CA ARG A 3 64.75 30.26 10.16
C ARG A 3 63.92 29.23 9.34
N VAL A 4 62.82 28.62 9.88
CA VAL A 4 61.35 28.91 9.65
C VAL A 4 60.89 28.55 8.20
N SER A 5 59.77 27.91 7.84
CA SER A 5 58.47 27.62 8.47
C SER A 5 57.80 26.38 7.83
N ILE A 6 56.84 25.83 8.55
CA ILE A 6 55.89 24.77 8.19
C ILE A 6 54.83 25.31 7.23
N LEU A 7 54.50 24.58 6.16
CA LEU A 7 53.12 24.46 5.67
C LEU A 7 52.92 23.08 5.01
N ASN A 8 52.35 22.19 5.81
CA ASN A 8 51.89 20.83 5.52
C ASN A 8 50.82 20.89 4.40
N GLN A 9 51.05 20.34 3.20
CA GLN A 9 50.76 18.96 2.80
C GLN A 9 49.27 18.60 3.00
N PHE A 10 48.46 18.64 1.94
CA PHE A 10 47.40 17.64 1.70
C PHE A 10 47.08 17.57 0.20
N ILE A 11 47.13 16.33 -0.27
CA ILE A 11 47.05 15.86 -1.64
C ILE A 11 45.59 15.98 -2.11
N LEU A 12 45.36 16.65 -3.24
CA LEU A 12 44.05 16.72 -3.90
C LEU A 12 43.74 15.36 -4.54
N THR A 13 42.95 14.55 -3.87
CA THR A 13 42.35 13.33 -4.42
C THR A 13 41.16 13.74 -5.28
N LEU A 14 41.30 13.56 -6.59
CA LEU A 14 40.25 13.73 -7.60
C LEU A 14 39.19 12.62 -7.41
N CYS A 15 38.23 12.81 -6.50
CA CYS A 15 37.05 11.96 -6.44
C CYS A 15 36.08 12.38 -7.54
N MET A 16 35.86 11.44 -8.45
CA MET A 16 34.80 11.39 -9.45
C MET A 16 33.46 11.60 -8.73
N TYR A 17 32.91 12.81 -8.78
CA TYR A 17 31.52 13.10 -8.40
C TYR A 17 30.62 12.44 -9.45
N GLY A 18 30.42 11.13 -9.33
CA GLY A 18 29.17 10.53 -9.76
C GLY A 18 28.09 11.17 -8.89
N ILE A 19 27.10 11.78 -9.53
CA ILE A 19 25.87 12.22 -8.87
C ILE A 19 25.21 10.93 -8.39
N PHE A 20 25.49 10.53 -7.14
CA PHE A 20 24.57 9.65 -6.42
C PHE A 20 23.38 10.54 -6.10
N SER A 21 22.38 10.53 -6.99
CA SER A 21 21.04 10.93 -6.63
C SER A 21 20.61 9.97 -5.52
N THR A 22 20.65 10.43 -4.27
CA THR A 22 19.89 9.80 -3.20
C THR A 22 18.45 9.74 -3.71
N PRO A 23 17.75 8.59 -3.61
CA PRO A 23 16.31 8.59 -3.85
C PRO A 23 15.71 9.69 -2.98
N ALA A 24 14.85 10.53 -3.56
CA ALA A 24 14.09 11.48 -2.78
C ALA A 24 13.34 10.66 -1.73
N GLU A 25 13.66 10.85 -0.45
CA GLU A 25 12.91 10.22 0.63
C GLU A 25 11.49 10.80 0.55
N SER A 26 10.49 9.92 0.52
CA SER A 26 9.08 10.32 0.59
C SER A 26 8.87 11.26 1.79
N GLN A 27 8.22 12.40 1.56
CA GLN A 27 7.87 13.34 2.64
C GLN A 27 6.58 12.94 3.37
N CYS A 28 5.71 12.15 2.73
CA CYS A 28 4.51 11.63 3.36
C CYS A 28 4.80 10.27 4.01
N THR A 29 4.12 10.02 5.11
CA THR A 29 4.21 8.78 5.89
C THR A 29 3.06 7.83 5.54
N SER A 30 3.14 6.59 6.01
CA SER A 30 2.01 5.65 5.90
C SER A 30 0.71 6.19 6.50
N ASP A 31 0.81 6.94 7.61
CA ASP A 31 -0.36 7.57 8.23
C ASP A 31 -0.95 8.69 7.36
N ASP A 32 -0.11 9.38 6.59
CA ASP A 32 -0.56 10.38 5.62
C ASP A 32 -1.27 9.71 4.43
N TYR A 33 -0.76 8.58 3.93
CA TYR A 33 -1.41 7.83 2.85
C TYR A 33 -2.78 7.29 3.25
N ASN A 34 -2.91 6.78 4.48
CA ASN A 34 -4.21 6.38 5.03
C ASN A 34 -5.18 7.58 5.09
N LEU A 35 -4.68 8.75 5.51
CA LEU A 35 -5.48 9.97 5.53
C LEU A 35 -5.91 10.39 4.10
N LEU A 36 -5.01 10.31 3.11
CA LEU A 36 -5.32 10.57 1.71
C LEU A 36 -6.38 9.60 1.17
N CYS A 37 -6.32 8.34 1.59
CA CYS A 37 -7.27 7.32 1.19
C CYS A 37 -8.67 7.57 1.78
N ASP A 38 -8.74 7.76 3.10
CA ASP A 38 -10.01 7.82 3.82
C ASP A 38 -10.68 9.20 3.78
N GLU A 39 -9.88 10.27 3.77
CA GLU A 39 -10.35 11.65 3.94
C GLU A 39 -10.09 12.55 2.73
N GLY A 40 -9.88 11.98 1.53
CA GLY A 40 -9.55 12.73 0.31
C GLY A 40 -10.48 13.92 0.01
N GLU A 41 -11.80 13.79 0.21
CA GLU A 41 -12.76 14.89 0.03
C GLU A 41 -12.53 16.03 1.05
N SER A 42 -12.25 15.70 2.31
CA SER A 42 -11.97 16.66 3.38
C SER A 42 -10.67 17.43 3.10
N ILE A 43 -9.63 16.70 2.70
CA ILE A 43 -8.31 17.25 2.35
C ILE A 43 -8.44 18.23 1.19
N ASN A 44 -9.13 17.82 0.11
CA ASN A 44 -9.39 18.70 -1.03
C ASN A 44 -10.15 19.97 -0.62
N GLY A 45 -11.12 19.85 0.29
CA GLY A 45 -11.82 21.00 0.86
C GLY A 45 -10.89 21.97 1.59
N VAL A 46 -10.02 21.46 2.46
CA VAL A 46 -9.03 22.28 3.19
C VAL A 46 -8.06 22.97 2.24
N VAL A 47 -7.48 22.23 1.28
CA VAL A 47 -6.51 22.78 0.31
C VAL A 47 -7.14 23.89 -0.52
N PHE A 48 -8.40 23.70 -0.96
CA PHE A 48 -9.14 24.70 -1.72
C PHE A 48 -9.47 25.96 -0.90
N ASP A 49 -9.91 25.81 0.36
CA ASP A 49 -10.16 26.93 1.28
C ASP A 49 -8.88 27.74 1.56
N CYS A 50 -7.75 27.05 1.70
CA CYS A 50 -6.44 27.68 1.81
C CYS A 50 -6.03 28.40 0.53
N GLY A 51 -6.42 27.89 -0.64
CA GLY A 51 -6.22 28.53 -1.94
C GLY A 51 -6.76 29.97 -1.98
N PHE A 52 -8.01 30.16 -1.55
CA PHE A 52 -8.60 31.50 -1.47
C PHE A 52 -7.94 32.40 -0.43
N SER A 53 -7.53 31.82 0.70
CA SER A 53 -6.92 32.56 1.81
C SER A 53 -5.50 33.04 1.48
N CYS A 54 -4.76 32.25 0.69
CA CYS A 54 -3.34 32.45 0.44
C CYS A 54 -2.99 33.04 -0.92
N PHE A 55 -3.94 33.12 -1.86
CA PHE A 55 -3.70 33.61 -3.23
C PHE A 55 -3.05 35.01 -3.32
N LEU A 56 -3.31 35.91 -2.35
CA LEU A 56 -2.73 37.26 -2.31
C LEU A 56 -1.57 37.40 -1.32
N SER A 57 -1.07 36.29 -0.76
CA SER A 57 0.08 36.31 0.15
C SER A 57 1.35 36.70 -0.62
N ASN A 58 2.25 37.42 0.05
CA ASN A 58 3.59 37.69 -0.49
C ASN A 58 4.49 36.44 -0.43
N ASP A 59 4.17 35.50 0.46
CA ASP A 59 4.79 34.19 0.57
C ASP A 59 3.65 33.15 0.50
N VAL A 60 3.37 32.70 -0.71
CA VAL A 60 2.22 31.83 -1.00
C VAL A 60 2.45 30.45 -0.39
N THR A 61 3.67 29.92 -0.50
CA THR A 61 4.02 28.59 0.02
C THR A 61 3.92 28.53 1.54
N SER A 62 4.53 29.48 2.26
CA SER A 62 4.43 29.50 3.73
C SER A 62 2.99 29.71 4.21
N CYS A 63 2.18 30.49 3.48
CA CYS A 63 0.77 30.63 3.81
C CYS A 63 0.00 29.31 3.65
N PHE A 64 0.26 28.55 2.57
CA PHE A 64 -0.35 27.25 2.37
C PHE A 64 0.06 26.25 3.45
N GLU A 65 1.33 26.18 3.80
CA GLU A 65 1.80 25.29 4.88
C GLU A 65 1.06 25.58 6.19
N ASP A 66 1.04 26.84 6.62
CA ASP A 66 0.38 27.24 7.86
C ASP A 66 -1.14 26.96 7.81
N CYS A 67 -1.78 27.25 6.69
CA CYS A 67 -3.22 27.09 6.54
C CYS A 67 -3.63 25.61 6.50
N ILE A 68 -2.95 24.80 5.69
CA ILE A 68 -3.25 23.38 5.51
C ILE A 68 -2.95 22.63 6.81
N GLN A 69 -1.85 22.94 7.49
CA GLN A 69 -1.53 22.32 8.78
C GLN A 69 -2.59 22.60 9.85
N VAL A 70 -3.23 23.78 9.82
CA VAL A 70 -4.34 24.12 10.73
C VAL A 70 -5.60 23.33 10.37
N GLY A 71 -5.87 23.11 9.08
CA GLY A 71 -7.04 22.35 8.62
C GLY A 71 -6.87 20.83 8.74
N LEU A 72 -5.64 20.32 8.64
CA LEU A 72 -5.28 18.90 8.68
C LEU A 72 -4.25 18.65 9.80
N PRO A 73 -4.65 18.70 11.07
CA PRO A 73 -3.72 18.59 12.20
C PRO A 73 -3.09 17.20 12.37
N THR A 74 -3.67 16.17 11.74
CA THR A 74 -3.19 14.79 11.76
C THR A 74 -2.19 14.50 10.63
N MET A 75 -2.17 15.32 9.59
CA MET A 75 -1.23 15.20 8.49
C MET A 75 0.16 15.68 8.94
N SER A 76 1.19 14.93 8.57
CA SER A 76 2.57 15.26 8.87
C SER A 76 2.96 16.58 8.22
N SER A 77 3.79 17.37 8.90
CA SER A 77 4.22 18.67 8.39
C SER A 77 5.01 18.56 7.08
N SER A 78 5.75 17.47 6.89
CA SER A 78 6.48 17.20 5.65
C SER A 78 5.54 16.88 4.48
N CYS A 79 4.45 16.15 4.72
CA CYS A 79 3.42 15.92 3.70
C CYS A 79 2.65 17.20 3.37
N VAL A 80 2.36 18.03 4.38
CA VAL A 80 1.76 19.37 4.19
C VAL A 80 2.61 20.26 3.29
N THR A 81 3.95 20.20 3.40
CA THR A 81 4.85 20.92 2.48
C THR A 81 4.62 20.49 1.02
N CYS A 82 4.40 19.20 0.73
CA CYS A 82 4.09 18.76 -0.63
C CYS A 82 2.78 19.37 -1.17
N PHE A 83 1.74 19.43 -0.34
CA PHE A 83 0.49 20.12 -0.71
C PHE A 83 0.69 21.62 -0.94
N ALA A 84 1.53 22.27 -0.11
CA ALA A 84 1.84 23.68 -0.26
C ALA A 84 2.66 23.97 -1.54
N GLU A 85 3.62 23.10 -1.88
CA GLU A 85 4.38 23.16 -3.12
C GLU A 85 3.48 22.94 -4.34
N GLN A 86 2.59 21.94 -4.29
CA GLN A 86 1.61 21.70 -5.35
C GLN A 86 0.70 22.92 -5.52
N SER A 87 0.14 23.46 -4.43
CA SER A 87 -0.73 24.64 -4.46
C SER A 87 -0.01 25.89 -4.99
N THR A 88 1.28 26.04 -4.65
CA THR A 88 2.15 27.08 -5.22
C THR A 88 2.35 26.87 -6.72
N CYS A 89 2.57 25.64 -7.17
CA CYS A 89 2.64 25.30 -8.59
C CYS A 89 1.33 25.64 -9.31
N VAL A 90 0.18 25.26 -8.75
CA VAL A 90 -1.14 25.57 -9.34
C VAL A 90 -1.32 27.07 -9.47
N THR A 91 -0.94 27.85 -8.45
CA THR A 91 -1.02 29.32 -8.48
C THR A 91 -0.12 29.94 -9.55
N ASN A 92 1.05 29.34 -9.84
CA ASN A 92 2.00 29.88 -10.82
C ASN A 92 1.73 29.42 -12.26
N SER A 93 1.33 28.16 -12.43
CA SER A 93 1.23 27.50 -13.74
C SER A 93 -0.21 27.34 -14.22
N CYS A 94 -1.17 27.21 -13.31
CA CYS A 94 -2.55 26.84 -13.63
C CYS A 94 -3.61 27.84 -13.16
N PHE A 95 -3.21 28.97 -12.58
CA PHE A 95 -4.15 29.95 -12.02
C PHE A 95 -5.27 30.36 -12.98
N PHE A 96 -4.96 30.66 -14.24
CA PHE A 96 -5.99 31.06 -15.19
C PHE A 96 -6.95 29.93 -15.55
N ALA A 97 -6.44 28.69 -15.64
CA ALA A 97 -7.27 27.51 -15.89
C ALA A 97 -8.18 27.22 -14.70
N CYS A 98 -7.67 27.32 -13.47
CA CYS A 98 -8.41 27.01 -12.25
C CYS A 98 -9.33 28.13 -11.76
N ALA A 99 -8.97 29.40 -11.95
CA ALA A 99 -9.78 30.53 -11.51
C ALA A 99 -10.87 30.94 -12.51
N PHE A 100 -10.66 30.68 -13.80
CA PHE A 100 -11.55 31.16 -14.87
C PHE A 100 -11.94 30.10 -15.91
N GLY A 101 -11.31 28.92 -15.88
CA GLY A 101 -11.65 27.80 -16.76
C GLY A 101 -12.73 26.89 -16.19
N THR A 102 -12.94 25.76 -16.85
CA THR A 102 -13.79 24.68 -16.32
C THR A 102 -13.00 23.81 -15.35
N GLU A 103 -13.71 23.01 -14.56
CA GLU A 103 -13.11 22.00 -13.68
C GLU A 103 -12.16 21.07 -14.46
N SER A 104 -12.59 20.59 -15.62
CA SER A 104 -11.75 19.75 -16.49
C SER A 104 -10.52 20.47 -17.04
N ASP A 105 -10.59 21.78 -17.29
CA ASP A 105 -9.42 22.55 -17.75
C ASP A 105 -8.40 22.74 -16.63
N CYS A 106 -8.89 22.97 -15.40
CA CYS A 106 -8.05 23.06 -14.21
C CYS A 106 -7.35 21.73 -13.95
N GLU A 107 -8.10 20.64 -13.87
CA GLU A 107 -7.57 19.29 -13.64
C GLU A 107 -6.52 18.92 -14.69
N ALA A 108 -6.81 19.13 -15.97
CA ALA A 108 -5.86 18.86 -17.04
C ALA A 108 -4.57 19.71 -16.91
N CYS A 109 -4.68 20.96 -16.44
CA CYS A 109 -3.51 21.79 -16.19
C CYS A 109 -2.69 21.28 -15.00
N VAL A 110 -3.35 20.96 -13.88
CA VAL A 110 -2.69 20.46 -12.67
C VAL A 110 -1.97 19.15 -12.97
N GLN A 111 -2.65 18.23 -13.67
CA GLN A 111 -2.08 16.96 -14.10
C GLN A 111 -0.85 17.14 -14.99
N ALA A 112 -0.88 18.11 -15.90
CA ALA A 112 0.24 18.33 -16.83
C ALA A 112 1.44 19.09 -16.22
N ASN A 113 1.27 19.84 -15.14
CA ASN A 113 2.30 20.77 -14.65
C ASN A 113 2.71 20.58 -13.19
N CYS A 114 1.83 20.05 -12.34
CA CYS A 114 1.99 20.06 -10.89
C CYS A 114 1.85 18.69 -10.24
N GLN A 115 1.18 17.74 -10.89
CA GLN A 115 0.94 16.41 -10.34
C GLN A 115 2.23 15.62 -10.14
N GLU A 116 3.10 15.56 -11.15
CA GLU A 116 4.39 14.85 -11.05
C GLU A 116 5.24 15.38 -9.88
N GLY A 117 5.26 16.70 -9.67
CA GLY A 117 5.99 17.30 -8.55
C GLY A 117 5.42 16.90 -7.19
N PHE A 118 4.11 16.81 -7.08
CA PHE A 118 3.44 16.34 -5.87
C PHE A 118 3.74 14.87 -5.60
N GLU A 119 3.59 13.99 -6.61
CA GLU A 119 3.86 12.55 -6.47
C GLU A 119 5.31 12.28 -6.06
N ILE A 120 6.28 12.99 -6.65
CA ILE A 120 7.70 12.89 -6.26
C ILE A 120 7.92 13.36 -4.82
N CYS A 121 7.30 14.46 -4.40
CA CYS A 121 7.45 14.97 -3.04
C CYS A 121 6.80 14.03 -2.01
N ALA A 122 5.56 13.64 -2.28
CA ALA A 122 4.76 12.79 -1.43
C ALA A 122 5.21 11.33 -1.47
N GLY A 123 6.10 10.94 -2.40
CA GLY A 123 6.55 9.56 -2.57
C GLY A 123 5.46 8.61 -3.05
N ILE A 124 4.51 9.13 -3.83
CA ILE A 124 3.42 8.34 -4.41
C ILE A 124 3.95 7.60 -5.64
N VAL A 125 3.75 6.30 -5.66
CA VAL A 125 4.20 5.41 -6.73
C VAL A 125 3.24 4.23 -6.82
N ASP A 126 3.10 3.68 -8.02
CA ASP A 126 2.49 2.38 -8.33
C ASP A 126 3.65 1.43 -8.62
N ALA A 127 4.09 0.66 -7.61
CA ALA A 127 5.33 -0.11 -7.71
C ALA A 127 5.15 -1.51 -8.32
N ASP A 128 3.93 -2.06 -8.33
CA ASP A 128 3.60 -3.36 -8.93
C ASP A 128 2.82 -3.28 -10.25
N ALA A 129 2.40 -2.08 -10.65
CA ALA A 129 1.72 -1.75 -11.90
C ALA A 129 0.30 -2.34 -12.04
N ASP A 130 -0.45 -2.42 -10.94
CA ASP A 130 -1.86 -2.82 -10.96
C ASP A 130 -2.84 -1.68 -11.26
N GLY A 131 -2.35 -0.43 -11.21
CA GLY A 131 -3.09 0.79 -11.52
C GLY A 131 -3.58 1.56 -10.29
N GLU A 132 -3.38 1.02 -9.10
CA GLU A 132 -3.45 1.75 -7.84
C GLU A 132 -2.03 2.18 -7.42
N SER A 133 -1.93 3.09 -6.46
CA SER A 133 -0.63 3.53 -5.94
C SER A 133 -0.54 3.13 -4.48
N ASN A 134 0.63 3.29 -3.86
CA ASN A 134 0.80 3.19 -2.40
C ASN A 134 -0.15 4.05 -1.54
N VAL A 135 -0.98 4.90 -2.14
CA VAL A 135 -2.17 5.50 -1.52
C VAL A 135 -3.36 4.56 -1.71
N CYS A 136 -3.94 4.09 -0.59
CA CYS A 136 -5.01 3.07 -0.53
C CYS A 136 -4.58 1.62 -0.82
N ASP A 137 -3.40 1.41 -1.37
CA ASP A 137 -2.83 0.07 -1.53
C ASP A 137 -2.15 -0.40 -0.24
N CYS A 138 -2.63 -1.54 0.27
CA CYS A 138 -2.15 -2.15 1.49
C CYS A 138 -0.82 -2.91 1.32
N ASP A 139 -0.44 -3.28 0.09
CA ASP A 139 0.88 -3.80 -0.30
C ASP A 139 1.21 -3.46 -1.77
N ASP A 140 1.72 -2.24 -2.00
CA ASP A 140 2.19 -1.70 -3.29
C ASP A 140 3.32 -2.50 -3.98
N SER A 141 3.73 -3.63 -3.40
CA SER A 141 4.65 -4.58 -4.03
C SER A 141 3.97 -5.84 -4.59
N ASP A 142 2.65 -5.94 -4.45
CA ASP A 142 1.82 -7.08 -4.83
C ASP A 142 0.55 -6.64 -5.59
N ALA A 143 0.60 -6.75 -6.92
CA ALA A 143 -0.50 -6.42 -7.84
C ALA A 143 -1.79 -7.25 -7.65
N THR A 144 -1.85 -8.12 -6.65
CA THR A 144 -3.06 -8.83 -6.21
C THR A 144 -3.71 -8.21 -4.98
N SER A 145 -3.11 -7.15 -4.41
CA SER A 145 -3.55 -6.48 -3.20
C SER A 145 -3.86 -5.02 -3.53
N TYR A 146 -5.14 -4.70 -3.70
CA TYR A 146 -5.63 -3.36 -4.02
C TYR A 146 -7.10 -3.19 -3.61
N PRO A 147 -7.61 -1.95 -3.44
CA PRO A 147 -9.00 -1.70 -3.09
C PRO A 147 -10.02 -2.48 -3.96
N GLY A 148 -10.71 -3.44 -3.33
CA GLY A 148 -11.72 -4.27 -3.99
C GLY A 148 -11.18 -5.44 -4.83
N ALA A 149 -9.91 -5.82 -4.68
CA ALA A 149 -9.35 -7.00 -5.34
C ALA A 149 -10.07 -8.31 -4.95
N PRO A 150 -10.05 -9.33 -5.82
CA PRO A 150 -10.46 -10.68 -5.43
C PRO A 150 -9.47 -11.30 -4.46
N GLY A 151 -9.97 -12.02 -3.45
CA GLY A 151 -9.12 -12.79 -2.54
C GLY A 151 -8.29 -13.86 -3.25
N THR A 152 -7.02 -13.97 -2.84
CA THR A 152 -6.04 -14.95 -3.33
C THR A 152 -5.92 -16.18 -2.42
N ALA A 153 -6.63 -16.14 -1.29
CA ALA A 153 -6.63 -17.16 -0.26
C ALA A 153 -5.24 -17.47 0.35
N GLN A 154 -4.44 -16.41 0.50
CA GLN A 154 -3.07 -16.43 1.05
C GLN A 154 -2.98 -15.87 2.48
N GLY A 155 -4.12 -15.62 3.12
CA GLY A 155 -4.23 -14.96 4.43
C GLY A 155 -3.76 -13.52 4.43
N VAL A 156 -3.84 -12.86 3.28
CA VAL A 156 -3.52 -11.45 3.12
C VAL A 156 -4.81 -10.73 2.76
N ASP A 157 -4.96 -9.50 3.23
CA ASP A 157 -6.09 -8.64 2.87
C ASP A 157 -5.85 -8.12 1.45
N ASN A 158 -6.34 -8.85 0.45
CA ASN A 158 -6.16 -8.47 -0.95
C ASN A 158 -7.01 -7.26 -1.32
N ASN A 159 -8.15 -7.04 -0.66
CA ASN A 159 -9.08 -6.01 -1.06
C ASN A 159 -8.90 -4.67 -0.29
N CYS A 160 -7.94 -4.64 0.65
CA CYS A 160 -7.58 -3.53 1.52
C CYS A 160 -8.76 -2.96 2.35
N ASP A 161 -9.72 -3.79 2.76
CA ASP A 161 -10.84 -3.39 3.62
C ASP A 161 -10.52 -3.47 5.14
N GLY A 162 -9.31 -3.92 5.48
CA GLY A 162 -8.82 -4.08 6.84
C GLY A 162 -9.22 -5.41 7.49
N PHE A 163 -9.85 -6.32 6.75
CA PHE A 163 -10.30 -7.62 7.23
C PHE A 163 -9.91 -8.74 6.26
N ILE A 164 -9.41 -9.85 6.80
CA ILE A 164 -9.24 -11.08 6.03
C ILE A 164 -10.59 -11.81 6.05
N ASN A 165 -11.22 -11.97 4.89
CA ASN A 165 -12.48 -12.70 4.74
C ASN A 165 -12.26 -14.15 4.22
N ASP A 166 -13.33 -14.93 4.05
CA ASP A 166 -13.25 -16.34 3.63
C ASP A 166 -12.50 -16.56 2.30
N ASN A 167 -12.55 -15.61 1.35
CA ASN A 167 -11.87 -15.70 0.06
C ASN A 167 -10.39 -15.26 0.10
N GLU A 168 -9.98 -14.60 1.18
CA GLU A 168 -8.61 -14.11 1.43
C GLU A 168 -7.88 -14.95 2.45
N SER A 169 -8.61 -15.55 3.40
CA SER A 169 -8.07 -16.44 4.41
C SER A 169 -7.18 -17.47 3.74
N LEU A 170 -6.05 -17.78 4.40
CA LEU A 170 -5.24 -18.92 4.00
C LEU A 170 -6.22 -20.06 3.72
N LEU A 171 -6.22 -20.55 2.48
CA LEU A 171 -6.55 -21.95 2.28
C LEU A 171 -5.50 -22.66 3.11
N GLU A 172 -5.83 -22.89 4.39
CA GLU A 172 -5.12 -23.86 5.21
C GLU A 172 -5.07 -25.10 4.33
N ASP A 173 -3.85 -25.40 3.91
CA ASP A 173 -3.41 -26.48 3.05
C ASP A 173 -4.29 -27.72 3.28
N GLY A 174 -5.33 -27.90 2.44
CA GLY A 174 -6.33 -28.95 2.62
C GLY A 174 -7.13 -28.79 3.91
N CYS A 175 -8.40 -28.42 3.76
CA CYS A 175 -9.43 -28.95 4.63
C CYS A 175 -9.16 -30.44 4.85
N GLN A 176 -8.67 -30.83 6.03
CA GLN A 176 -8.07 -32.16 6.24
C GLN A 176 -9.05 -33.30 5.95
N LEU A 177 -10.34 -32.97 5.88
CA LEU A 177 -11.45 -33.86 5.58
C LEU A 177 -11.80 -33.93 4.07
N ASP A 178 -11.31 -33.01 3.23
CA ASP A 178 -11.33 -33.08 1.76
C ASP A 178 -10.06 -33.78 1.26
N ILE A 179 -10.14 -35.11 1.26
CA ILE A 179 -9.00 -35.98 0.94
C ILE A 179 -8.74 -35.97 -0.58
N ASN A 180 -9.72 -35.60 -1.39
CA ASN A 180 -9.64 -35.63 -2.85
C ASN A 180 -9.26 -34.28 -3.49
N GLY A 181 -9.38 -33.19 -2.73
CA GLY A 181 -9.00 -31.83 -3.12
C GLY A 181 -9.99 -31.16 -4.07
N ASP A 182 -11.28 -31.51 -4.01
CA ASP A 182 -12.34 -30.90 -4.83
C ASP A 182 -13.13 -29.81 -4.13
N SER A 183 -12.64 -29.33 -2.98
CA SER A 183 -13.21 -28.27 -2.16
C SER A 183 -14.55 -28.64 -1.51
N THR A 184 -14.87 -29.93 -1.40
CA THR A 184 -16.11 -30.38 -0.75
C THR A 184 -15.91 -31.65 0.06
N ILE A 185 -16.44 -31.69 1.30
CA ILE A 185 -16.41 -32.92 2.11
C ILE A 185 -17.62 -33.78 1.75
N THR A 186 -17.43 -34.82 0.95
CA THR A 186 -18.52 -35.65 0.43
C THR A 186 -18.28 -37.14 0.60
N ILE A 187 -19.14 -37.94 -0.05
CA ILE A 187 -18.96 -39.39 -0.13
C ILE A 187 -17.64 -39.74 -0.84
N ALA A 188 -17.10 -38.86 -1.69
CA ALA A 188 -15.84 -39.09 -2.39
C ALA A 188 -14.68 -39.24 -1.40
N ASP A 189 -14.60 -38.33 -0.42
CA ASP A 189 -13.58 -38.32 0.63
C ASP A 189 -13.73 -39.50 1.57
N LEU A 190 -14.97 -39.80 1.96
CA LEU A 190 -15.25 -40.98 2.78
C LEU A 190 -14.81 -42.27 2.07
N LEU A 191 -14.98 -42.37 0.74
CA LEU A 191 -14.53 -43.54 -0.01
C LEU A 191 -13.02 -43.65 -0.08
N ILE A 192 -12.29 -42.53 -0.12
CA ILE A 192 -10.83 -42.54 -0.06
C ILE A 192 -10.36 -42.96 1.34
N LEU A 193 -10.94 -42.39 2.40
CA LEU A 193 -10.64 -42.80 3.78
C LEU A 193 -10.88 -44.30 4.00
N LEU A 194 -12.04 -44.80 3.57
CA LEU A 194 -12.37 -46.22 3.68
C LEU A 194 -11.47 -47.12 2.82
N SER A 195 -10.79 -46.59 1.81
CA SER A 195 -9.83 -47.35 1.00
C SER A 195 -8.55 -47.68 1.78
N GLU A 196 -8.21 -46.89 2.80
CA GLU A 196 -7.05 -47.09 3.68
C GLU A 196 -7.44 -47.60 5.08
N PHE A 197 -8.71 -47.92 5.33
CA PHE A 197 -9.18 -48.33 6.65
C PHE A 197 -8.40 -49.55 7.19
N GLY A 198 -7.82 -49.39 8.38
CA GLY A 198 -6.94 -50.37 9.01
C GLY A 198 -5.46 -50.22 8.66
N CYS A 199 -5.07 -49.15 7.96
CA CYS A 199 -3.67 -48.74 7.80
C CYS A 199 -3.05 -48.36 9.17
N LEU A 200 -1.76 -48.68 9.36
CA LEU A 200 -1.07 -48.55 10.65
C LEU A 200 0.24 -47.75 10.62
N GLU A 201 0.73 -47.36 9.44
CA GLU A 201 1.93 -46.52 9.28
C GLU A 201 1.87 -45.79 7.93
N SER A 202 2.26 -44.50 7.91
CA SER A 202 2.35 -43.67 6.68
C SER A 202 1.07 -43.63 5.84
N CYS A 203 -0.08 -43.50 6.49
CA CYS A 203 -1.39 -43.48 5.85
C CYS A 203 -1.70 -42.07 5.32
N ALA A 204 -2.18 -41.97 4.08
CA ALA A 204 -2.54 -40.68 3.48
C ALA A 204 -3.90 -40.17 3.97
N ALA A 205 -4.77 -41.08 4.44
CA ALA A 205 -6.10 -40.76 4.97
C ALA A 205 -6.19 -40.75 6.51
N ASP A 206 -5.06 -40.63 7.21
CA ASP A 206 -5.03 -40.34 8.65
C ASP A 206 -5.33 -38.85 8.86
N VAL A 207 -6.60 -38.56 9.14
CA VAL A 207 -7.10 -37.19 9.26
C VAL A 207 -6.98 -36.65 10.69
N ASN A 208 -6.56 -37.47 11.65
CA ASN A 208 -6.44 -37.07 13.06
C ASN A 208 -4.96 -37.05 13.54
N GLY A 209 -4.05 -37.63 12.76
CA GLY A 209 -2.61 -37.65 12.99
C GLY A 209 -2.17 -38.67 14.04
N ASP A 210 -2.91 -39.78 14.24
CA ASP A 210 -2.54 -40.85 15.17
C ASP A 210 -1.79 -42.03 14.53
N ASP A 211 -1.27 -41.81 13.31
CA ASP A 211 -0.54 -42.73 12.45
C ASP A 211 -1.38 -43.94 11.97
N GLN A 212 -2.70 -43.93 12.18
CA GLN A 212 -3.60 -45.01 11.81
C GLN A 212 -4.84 -44.48 11.08
N VAL A 213 -5.49 -45.34 10.29
CA VAL A 213 -6.81 -45.03 9.72
C VAL A 213 -7.83 -45.95 10.37
N GLY A 214 -8.65 -45.39 11.25
CA GLY A 214 -9.61 -46.11 12.08
C GLY A 214 -10.97 -45.44 12.17
N VAL A 215 -11.73 -45.83 13.20
CA VAL A 215 -13.07 -45.28 13.44
C VAL A 215 -12.99 -43.81 13.85
N SER A 216 -11.91 -43.39 14.50
CA SER A 216 -11.67 -41.99 14.89
C SER A 216 -11.65 -41.09 13.64
N ASP A 217 -10.90 -41.47 12.61
CA ASP A 217 -10.82 -40.78 11.32
C ASP A 217 -12.17 -40.69 10.62
N VAL A 218 -12.93 -41.80 10.62
CA VAL A 218 -14.29 -41.81 10.04
C VAL A 218 -15.19 -40.82 10.78
N LEU A 219 -15.10 -40.74 12.12
CA LEU A 219 -15.94 -39.82 12.90
C LEU A 219 -15.52 -38.36 12.71
N GLU A 220 -14.23 -38.11 12.52
CA GLU A 220 -13.68 -36.78 12.20
C GLU A 220 -14.17 -36.31 10.83
N LEU A 221 -14.05 -37.14 9.78
CA LEU A 221 -14.59 -36.83 8.45
C LEU A 221 -16.10 -36.57 8.49
N LEU A 222 -16.85 -37.43 9.20
CA LEU A 222 -18.30 -37.26 9.32
C LEU A 222 -18.71 -36.01 10.12
N SER A 223 -17.80 -35.40 10.89
CA SER A 223 -18.09 -34.18 11.62
C SER A 223 -18.17 -32.94 10.71
N GLY A 224 -17.48 -32.97 9.56
CA GLY A 224 -17.53 -31.93 8.53
C GLY A 224 -18.32 -32.32 7.28
N PHE A 225 -19.02 -33.46 7.27
CA PHE A 225 -19.67 -33.97 6.06
C PHE A 225 -20.73 -32.99 5.50
N GLY A 226 -20.55 -32.60 4.23
CA GLY A 226 -21.42 -31.68 3.52
C GLY A 226 -21.07 -30.20 3.70
N GLU A 227 -20.03 -29.88 4.49
CA GLU A 227 -19.48 -28.53 4.55
C GLU A 227 -18.55 -28.28 3.36
N PRO A 228 -18.53 -27.05 2.82
CA PRO A 228 -17.53 -26.65 1.84
C PRO A 228 -16.16 -26.51 2.51
N CYS A 229 -15.14 -26.75 1.69
CA CYS A 229 -13.78 -26.30 1.88
C CYS A 229 -13.49 -25.23 0.79
#